data_AF-A0AB38U3U4-F1
#
_entry.id   AF-A0AB38U3U4-F1
#
_cell.length_a   1.000
_cell.length_b   1.000
_cell.length_c   1.000
_cell.angle_alpha   90.00
_cell.angle_beta   90.00
_cell.angle_gamma   90.00
#
_symmetry.space_group_name_H-M   'P 1'
#
loop_
_entity.id
_entity.type
_entity.pdbx_description
1 polymer ?
#
loop_
_entity_poly.entity_id
_entity_poly.type
_entity_poly.pdbx_seq_one_letter_code
_entity_poly.pdbx_strand_id
1 'polypeptide(L)'
;MDIAGVAHPLLDINDFDVIDGDTLIMESRSAAPVRAEALPGVDLPPLTLYGAYRQGVADYFARRPNPYRLGSRLADVWQEGRLEAATRSTRRAH
;
A
#
# COMPACT_ATOMS: atom_id res chain seq x y z
N MET A 1 3.19 -24.66 -9.41
CA MET A 1 3.31 -23.19 -9.49
C MET A 1 4.34 -22.83 -8.45
N ASP A 2 5.52 -22.44 -8.92
CA ASP A 2 6.74 -22.30 -8.14
C ASP A 2 6.78 -20.91 -7.52
N ILE A 3 6.80 -20.81 -6.19
CA ILE A 3 6.90 -19.54 -5.49
C ILE A 3 8.40 -19.26 -5.42
N ALA A 4 8.92 -18.54 -6.41
CA ALA A 4 10.32 -18.13 -6.45
C ALA A 4 10.66 -17.47 -5.10
N GLY A 5 11.50 -18.16 -4.32
CA GLY A 5 11.92 -17.76 -3.00
C GLY A 5 12.54 -16.37 -3.07
N VAL A 6 11.94 -15.43 -2.34
CA VAL A 6 12.63 -14.20 -1.96
C VAL A 6 13.80 -14.67 -1.09
N ALA A 7 14.99 -14.67 -1.67
CA ALA A 7 16.22 -14.91 -0.92
C ALA A 7 16.37 -13.74 0.06
N HIS A 8 15.84 -13.92 1.26
CA HIS A 8 16.29 -13.15 2.40
C HIS A 8 17.77 -13.47 2.56
N PRO A 9 18.67 -12.47 2.58
CA PRO A 9 20.05 -12.72 2.97
C PRO A 9 19.99 -13.44 4.31
N LEU A 10 20.60 -14.62 4.37
CA LEU A 10 20.60 -15.54 5.50
C LEU A 10 20.70 -14.76 6.81
N LEU A 11 19.55 -14.51 7.44
CA LEU A 11 19.51 -14.25 8.86
C LEU A 11 20.01 -15.54 9.46
N ASP A 12 21.20 -15.48 10.05
CA ASP A 12 21.78 -16.57 10.81
C ASP A 12 20.88 -16.81 12.02
N ILE A 13 19.85 -17.63 11.82
CA ILE A 13 18.97 -18.10 12.89
C ILE A 13 19.80 -19.12 13.68
N ASN A 14 20.67 -18.60 14.56
CA ASN A 14 21.29 -19.39 15.61
C ASN A 14 20.22 -19.80 16.64
N ASP A 15 20.51 -20.87 17.39
CA ASP A 15 19.67 -21.56 18.41
C ASP A 15 19.10 -20.69 19.56
N PHE A 16 19.09 -19.38 19.44
CA PHE A 16 18.36 -18.46 20.30
C PHE A 16 17.13 -17.95 19.55
N ASP A 17 15.96 -18.52 19.85
CA ASP A 17 14.61 -18.03 19.50
C ASP A 17 14.29 -16.63 20.08
N VAL A 18 15.30 -15.81 20.32
CA VAL A 18 15.19 -14.45 20.85
C VAL A 18 15.56 -13.49 19.74
N ILE A 19 14.52 -13.00 19.06
CA ILE A 19 14.65 -11.87 18.15
C ILE A 19 15.06 -10.65 19.00
N ASP A 20 16.24 -10.12 18.74
CA ASP A 20 16.67 -8.86 19.34
C ASP A 20 15.82 -7.71 18.78
N GLY A 21 14.89 -7.24 19.61
CA GLY A 21 13.93 -6.20 19.25
C GLY A 21 14.58 -4.85 18.97
N ASP A 22 15.71 -4.52 19.62
CA ASP A 22 16.39 -3.25 19.38
C ASP A 22 17.08 -3.25 18.01
N THR A 23 17.71 -4.37 17.65
CA THR A 23 18.26 -4.58 16.31
C THR A 23 17.16 -4.54 15.25
N LEU A 24 16.02 -5.20 15.49
CA LEU A 24 14.88 -5.20 14.57
C LEU A 24 14.30 -3.78 14.35
N ILE A 25 14.18 -2.97 15.41
CA ILE A 25 13.71 -1.58 15.31
C ILE A 25 14.72 -0.71 14.58
N MET A 26 16.02 -0.91 14.84
CA MET A 26 17.09 -0.17 14.17
C MET A 26 17.12 -0.49 12.66
N GLU A 27 16.99 -1.75 12.28
CA GLU A 27 16.90 -2.20 10.88
C GLU A 27 15.62 -1.69 10.19
N SER A 28 14.48 -1.71 10.89
CA SER A 28 13.22 -1.17 10.37
C SER A 28 13.27 0.34 10.13
N ARG A 29 13.96 1.09 11.00
CA ARG A 29 14.16 2.55 10.83
C ARG A 29 15.19 2.89 9.77
N SER A 30 16.21 2.06 9.58
CA SER A 30 17.25 2.26 8.57
C SER A 30 16.80 1.81 7.18
N ALA A 31 15.85 0.89 7.11
CA ALA A 31 15.11 0.57 5.89
C ALA A 31 14.22 1.76 5.52
N ALA A 32 14.76 2.68 4.72
CA ALA A 32 13.92 3.61 3.96
C ALA A 32 12.84 2.76 3.26
N PRO A 33 11.54 3.14 3.32
CA PRO A 33 10.52 2.38 2.62
C PRO A 33 10.97 2.29 1.17
N VAL A 34 11.19 1.06 0.68
CA VAL A 34 11.56 0.81 -0.70
C VAL A 34 10.52 1.52 -1.54
N ARG A 35 10.86 2.70 -2.05
CA ARG A 35 10.09 3.30 -3.11
C ARG A 35 10.30 2.34 -4.25
N ALA A 36 9.29 1.54 -4.56
CA ALA A 36 9.24 0.87 -5.85
C ALA A 36 9.49 1.98 -6.88
N GLU A 37 10.66 1.94 -7.52
CA GLU A 37 11.07 2.97 -8.46
C GLU A 37 10.03 2.99 -9.57
N ALA A 38 9.12 3.96 -9.47
CA ALA A 38 8.12 4.16 -10.49
C ALA A 38 8.87 4.59 -11.75
N LEU A 39 8.59 3.95 -12.89
CA LEU A 39 9.08 4.40 -14.18
C LEU A 39 8.81 5.91 -14.30
N PRO A 40 9.78 6.72 -14.75
CA PRO A 40 9.58 8.17 -14.86
C PRO A 40 8.30 8.47 -15.67
N GLY A 41 7.34 9.16 -15.05
CA GLY A 41 6.06 9.51 -15.68
C GLY A 41 4.91 8.53 -15.45
N VAL A 42 5.12 7.41 -14.74
CA VAL A 42 4.05 6.51 -14.31
C VAL A 42 3.78 6.75 -12.82
N ASP A 43 2.73 7.49 -12.49
CA ASP A 43 2.24 7.53 -11.11
C ASP A 43 1.70 6.16 -10.75
N LEU A 44 2.52 5.34 -10.09
CA LEU A 44 2.09 4.05 -9.58
C LEU A 44 1.11 4.27 -8.42
N PRO A 45 -0.03 3.57 -8.41
CA PRO A 45 -0.99 3.69 -7.34
C PRO A 45 -0.36 3.21 -6.02
N PRO A 46 -0.63 3.88 -4.89
CA PRO A 46 -0.02 3.54 -3.61
C PRO A 46 -0.44 2.13 -3.14
N LEU A 47 0.53 1.32 -2.73
CA LEU A 47 0.29 -0.07 -2.28
C LEU A 47 0.00 -0.19 -0.77
N THR A 48 -0.40 0.90 -0.13
CA THR A 48 -0.83 0.91 1.28
C THR A 48 -2.34 1.06 1.36
N LEU A 49 -2.97 0.48 2.38
CA LEU A 49 -4.44 0.58 2.56
C LEU A 49 -4.90 2.05 2.67
N TYR A 50 -4.21 2.85 3.50
CA TYR A 50 -4.51 4.28 3.62
C TYR A 50 -4.27 5.03 2.31
N GLY A 51 -3.22 4.69 1.57
CA GLY A 51 -2.96 5.24 0.25
C GLY A 51 -4.07 4.93 -0.75
N ALA A 52 -4.56 3.68 -0.79
CA ALA A 52 -5.67 3.27 -1.65
C ALA A 52 -6.95 4.04 -1.34
N TYR A 53 -7.27 4.24 -0.05
CA TYR A 53 -8.39 5.06 0.37
C TYR A 53 -8.26 6.51 -0.13
N ARG A 54 -7.10 7.15 0.10
CA ARG A 54 -6.85 8.53 -0.34
C ARG A 54 -6.89 8.66 -1.86
N GLN A 55 -6.38 7.68 -2.58
CA GLN A 55 -6.43 7.59 -4.03
C GLN A 55 -7.89 7.51 -4.51
N GLY A 56 -8.74 6.70 -3.86
CA GLY A 56 -10.17 6.61 -4.17
C GLY A 56 -10.94 7.92 -4.00
N VAL A 57 -10.62 8.67 -2.94
CA VAL A 57 -11.16 10.03 -2.74
C VAL A 57 -10.75 10.96 -3.88
N ALA A 58 -9.46 10.97 -4.26
CA ALA A 58 -8.96 11.83 -5.33
C ALA A 58 -9.56 11.45 -6.71
N ASP A 59 -9.63 10.15 -7.00
CA ASP A 59 -10.13 9.61 -8.26
C ASP A 59 -11.63 9.84 -8.44
N TYR A 60 -12.41 9.94 -7.36
CA TYR A 60 -13.81 10.35 -7.43
C TYR A 60 -13.95 11.72 -8.12
N PHE A 61 -13.21 12.72 -7.64
CA PHE A 61 -13.26 14.08 -8.20
C PHE A 61 -12.63 14.15 -9.58
N ALA A 62 -11.55 13.40 -9.82
CA ALA A 62 -10.88 13.34 -11.12
C ALA A 62 -11.56 12.41 -12.15
N ARG A 63 -12.65 11.73 -11.76
CA ARG A 63 -13.36 10.72 -12.57
C ARG A 63 -12.45 9.62 -13.13
N ARG A 64 -11.45 9.21 -12.35
CA ARG A 64 -10.51 8.16 -12.75
C ARG A 64 -11.03 6.76 -12.37
N PRO A 65 -10.72 5.72 -13.15
CA PRO A 65 -11.09 4.34 -12.84
C PRO A 65 -10.20 3.74 -11.74
N ASN A 66 -10.60 2.58 -11.19
CA ASN A 66 -9.84 1.84 -10.20
C ASN A 66 -8.49 1.38 -10.76
N PRO A 67 -7.35 1.76 -10.16
CA PRO A 67 -6.03 1.33 -10.63
C PRO A 67 -5.57 -0.02 -10.05
N TYR A 68 -6.29 -0.59 -9.08
CA TYR A 68 -5.95 -1.85 -8.42
C TYR A 68 -6.62 -3.05 -9.09
N ARG A 69 -6.05 -4.24 -8.87
CA ARG A 69 -6.65 -5.51 -9.31
C ARG A 69 -8.03 -5.71 -8.69
N LEU A 70 -9.02 -6.03 -9.51
CA LEU A 70 -10.38 -6.33 -9.04
C LEU A 70 -10.38 -7.49 -8.03
N GLY A 71 -11.14 -7.34 -6.94
CA GLY A 71 -11.21 -8.30 -5.84
C GLY A 71 -10.01 -8.26 -4.88
N SER A 72 -9.05 -7.35 -5.06
CA SER A 72 -7.98 -7.13 -4.09
C SER A 72 -8.46 -6.25 -2.94
N ARG A 73 -7.83 -6.40 -1.77
CA ARG A 73 -8.13 -5.56 -0.60
C ARG A 73 -7.90 -4.06 -0.89
N LEU A 74 -6.93 -3.73 -1.74
CA LEU A 74 -6.67 -2.35 -2.17
C LEU A 74 -7.80 -1.80 -3.04
N ALA A 75 -8.38 -2.62 -3.94
CA ALA A 75 -9.54 -2.23 -4.74
C ALA A 75 -10.77 -1.94 -3.88
N ASP A 76 -11.01 -2.76 -2.84
CA ASP A 76 -12.12 -2.55 -1.91
C ASP A 76 -11.96 -1.23 -1.14
N VAL A 77 -10.77 -0.97 -0.59
CA VAL A 77 -10.49 0.25 0.19
C VAL A 77 -10.48 1.51 -0.71
N TRP A 78 -10.04 1.40 -1.96
CA TRP A 78 -10.21 2.46 -2.95
C TRP A 78 -11.69 2.79 -3.18
N GLN A 79 -12.54 1.76 -3.32
CA GLN A 79 -13.97 1.95 -3.51
C GLN A 79 -14.64 2.59 -2.29
N GLU A 80 -14.21 2.23 -1.06
CA GLU A 80 -14.66 2.87 0.18
C GLU A 80 -14.39 4.39 0.15
N GLY A 81 -13.16 4.81 -0.16
CA GLY A 81 -12.81 6.23 -0.28
C GLY A 81 -13.61 6.97 -1.35
N ARG A 82 -13.84 6.31 -2.50
CA ARG A 82 -14.65 6.87 -3.59
C ARG A 82 -16.10 7.08 -3.19
N LEU A 83 -16.71 6.10 -2.51
CA LEU A 83 -18.09 6.20 -2.01
C LEU A 83 -18.24 7.30 -0.98
N GLU A 84 -17.29 7.44 -0.07
CA GLU A 84 -17.31 8.51 0.93
C GLU A 84 -17.24 9.90 0.28
N ALA A 85 -16.36 10.08 -0.71
CA ALA A 85 -16.27 11.32 -1.47
C ALA A 85 -17.60 11.65 -2.19
N ALA A 86 -18.28 10.64 -2.73
CA ALA A 86 -19.60 10.80 -3.32
C ALA A 86 -20.64 11.26 -2.31
N THR A 87 -20.74 10.59 -1.15
CA THR A 87 -21.69 10.94 -0.09
C THR A 87 -21.48 12.35 0.44
N ARG A 88 -20.22 12.75 0.66
CA ARG A 88 -19.87 14.11 1.11
C ARG A 88 -20.25 15.17 0.08
N SER A 89 -20.08 14.87 -1.20
CA SER A 89 -20.43 15.80 -2.29
C SER A 89 -21.94 16.01 -2.38
N THR A 90 -22.72 14.93 -2.26
CA THR A 90 -24.20 15.03 -2.23
C THR A 90 -24.70 15.85 -1.05
N ARG A 91 -24.12 15.69 0.16
CA ARG A 91 -24.53 16.46 1.34
C ARG A 91 -24.26 17.97 1.23
N ARG A 92 -23.27 18.39 0.44
CA ARG A 92 -22.93 19.81 0.24
C ARG A 92 -23.82 20.51 -0.80
N ALA A 93 -24.60 19.76 -1.56
CA ALA A 93 -25.49 20.30 -2.59
C ALA A 93 -26.90 20.65 -2.05
N HIS A 94 -27.17 20.36 -0.78
CA HIS A 94 -28.38 20.73 -0.04
C HIS A 94 -28.07 21.83 0.98
#